data_AF-U4VF52-F1
#
_entry.id   AF-U4VF52-F1
#
_cell.length_a   1.000
_cell.length_b   1.000
_cell.length_c   1.000
_cell.angle_alpha   90.00
_cell.angle_beta   90.00
_cell.angle_gamma   90.00
#
_symmetry.space_group_name_H-M   'P 1'
#
loop_
_entity.id
_entity.type
_entity.pdbx_description
1 polymer ?
#
loop_
_entity_poly.entity_id
_entity_poly.type
_entity_poly.pdbx_seq_one_letter_code
_entity_poly.pdbx_strand_id
1 'polypeptide(L)'
;EQRIRNSVSIASLTMQPEVAADVKKINLLSLEAKPAPRCLLLARTDRPNDAELAAHLEKLGSDVTVEAFADYDKLISNPVISRLPLEVAGRLVDWVAGGLAGSTPAQNTPDESALGGTLRGGDGFIETPVSFGSENRLSGVLCAPSGKQQGRTVMFLSSSYDRRVGWGGRTTVDMARKLAREGVASLRFDIANAGDSPPNPGMPEQVLYTHGPEADVAEALDYLEVLRLGGASGCCRPMQRRVPGI
;
A
#
# COMPACT_ATOMS: atom_id res chain seq x y z
N GLU A 1 -14.59 23.55 -2.83
CA GLU A 1 -13.34 24.11 -3.40
C GLU A 1 -12.26 24.22 -2.32
N GLN A 2 -11.32 23.28 -2.24
CA GLN A 2 -10.15 23.36 -1.36
C GLN A 2 -8.88 23.39 -2.22
N ARG A 3 -8.78 24.38 -3.12
CA ARG A 3 -7.55 24.57 -3.90
C ARG A 3 -6.64 25.47 -3.07
N ILE A 4 -5.57 24.92 -2.52
CA ILE A 4 -4.55 25.70 -1.82
C ILE A 4 -3.86 26.56 -2.90
N ARG A 5 -4.19 27.85 -2.96
CA ARG A 5 -3.81 28.72 -4.10
C ARG A 5 -2.32 29.07 -4.15
N ASN A 6 -1.62 28.94 -3.03
CA ASN A 6 -0.24 29.42 -2.86
C ASN A 6 0.79 28.30 -2.73
N SER A 7 0.39 27.03 -2.86
CA SER A 7 1.31 25.90 -2.79
C SER A 7 0.92 24.80 -3.78
N VAL A 8 1.91 24.01 -4.20
CA VAL A 8 1.63 22.79 -4.96
C VAL A 8 1.12 21.75 -3.97
N SER A 9 -0.10 21.27 -4.20
CA SER A 9 -0.73 20.26 -3.38
C SER A 9 -1.31 19.14 -4.23
N ILE A 10 -1.26 17.93 -3.69
CA ILE A 10 -1.89 16.75 -4.28
C ILE A 10 -2.82 16.18 -3.22
N ALA A 11 -4.12 16.10 -3.55
CA ALA A 11 -5.16 15.59 -2.68
C ALA A 11 -5.04 16.11 -1.22
N SER A 12 -5.00 17.46 -1.13
CA SER A 12 -4.91 18.26 0.10
C SER A 12 -3.61 18.18 0.89
N LEU A 13 -2.58 17.50 0.38
CA LEU A 13 -1.24 17.48 0.96
C LEU A 13 -0.36 18.55 0.32
N THR A 14 0.18 19.45 1.12
CA THR A 14 1.12 20.46 0.64
C THR A 14 2.49 19.84 0.46
N MET A 15 3.04 19.90 -0.75
CA MET A 15 4.40 19.50 -1.04
C MET A 15 5.38 20.56 -0.53
N GLN A 16 6.55 20.12 -0.04
CA GLN A 16 7.63 21.04 0.33
C GLN A 16 8.01 21.91 -0.88
N PRO A 17 8.19 23.23 -0.73
CA PRO A 17 8.44 24.14 -1.85
C PRO A 17 9.64 23.74 -2.73
N GLU A 18 10.70 23.22 -2.11
CA GLU A 18 11.92 22.79 -2.80
C GLU A 18 11.65 21.57 -3.68
N VAL A 19 10.95 20.56 -3.13
CA VAL A 19 10.54 19.36 -3.87
C VAL A 19 9.59 19.73 -5.01
N ALA A 20 8.65 20.65 -4.75
CA ALA A 20 7.74 21.15 -5.77
C ALA A 20 8.48 21.83 -6.92
N ALA A 21 9.47 22.66 -6.60
CA ALA A 21 10.30 23.34 -7.59
C ALA A 21 11.12 22.35 -8.42
N ASP A 22 11.67 21.31 -7.80
CA ASP A 22 12.48 20.31 -8.49
C ASP A 22 11.64 19.39 -9.38
N VAL A 23 10.48 18.92 -8.91
CA VAL A 23 9.53 18.15 -9.73
C VAL A 23 9.08 18.98 -10.94
N LYS A 24 8.85 20.29 -10.78
CA LYS A 24 8.45 21.18 -11.89
C LYS A 24 9.53 21.33 -12.96
N LYS A 25 10.81 21.14 -12.63
CA LYS A 25 11.92 21.20 -13.58
C LYS A 25 12.09 19.90 -14.39
N ILE A 26 11.42 18.81 -14.01
CA ILE A 26 11.52 17.53 -14.72
C ILE A 26 10.96 17.72 -16.13
N ASN A 27 11.84 17.56 -17.12
CA ASN A 27 11.50 17.57 -18.53
C ASN A 27 12.13 16.35 -19.20
N LEU A 28 11.32 15.37 -19.61
CA LEU A 28 11.84 14.16 -20.25
C LEU A 28 12.45 14.43 -21.63
N LEU A 29 12.13 15.56 -22.27
CA LEU A 29 12.74 16.00 -23.51
C LEU A 29 14.15 16.59 -23.33
N SER A 30 14.59 16.82 -22.08
CA SER A 30 15.97 17.26 -21.80
C SER A 30 16.93 16.09 -21.56
N LEU A 31 16.50 14.84 -21.77
CA LEU A 31 17.40 13.69 -21.71
C LEU A 31 18.45 13.81 -22.82
N GLU A 32 19.73 13.76 -22.46
CA GLU A 32 20.85 13.86 -23.41
C GLU A 32 21.41 12.49 -23.82
N ALA A 33 21.11 11.46 -23.04
CA ALA A 33 21.60 10.11 -23.24
C ALA A 33 20.45 9.10 -23.26
N LYS A 34 20.69 8.00 -23.99
CA LYS A 34 19.79 6.86 -24.09
C LYS A 34 19.49 6.26 -22.71
N PRO A 35 18.23 6.35 -22.20
CA PRO A 35 17.91 5.87 -20.85
C PRO A 35 17.84 4.35 -20.78
N ALA A 36 17.41 3.69 -21.86
CA ALA A 36 17.27 2.23 -21.95
C ALA A 36 17.41 1.76 -23.40
N PRO A 37 17.82 0.49 -23.64
CA PRO A 37 17.83 -0.11 -24.98
C PRO A 37 16.47 -0.15 -25.65
N ARG A 38 15.42 -0.46 -24.87
CA ARG A 38 14.05 -0.64 -25.32
C ARG A 38 13.12 0.19 -24.45
N CYS A 39 12.15 0.85 -25.08
CA CYS A 39 11.15 1.68 -24.40
C CYS A 39 9.76 1.32 -24.91
N LEU A 40 8.81 1.08 -24.02
CA LEU A 40 7.38 1.05 -24.33
C LEU A 40 6.78 2.37 -23.88
N LEU A 41 6.13 3.09 -24.79
CA LEU A 41 5.39 4.30 -24.50
C LEU A 41 3.89 4.05 -24.74
N LEU A 42 3.12 4.04 -23.66
CA LEU A 42 1.66 4.02 -23.70
C LEU A 42 1.16 5.47 -23.83
N ALA A 43 0.95 5.92 -25.06
CA ALA A 43 0.66 7.30 -25.40
C ALA A 43 -0.82 7.66 -25.23
N ARG A 44 -1.08 8.83 -24.64
CA ARG A 44 -2.40 9.44 -24.61
C ARG A 44 -2.63 10.12 -25.95
N THR A 45 -3.60 9.62 -26.72
CA THR A 45 -3.81 10.05 -28.11
C THR A 45 -4.17 11.52 -28.27
N ASP A 46 -4.65 12.17 -27.21
CA ASP A 46 -4.99 13.60 -27.16
C ASP A 46 -3.80 14.51 -26.77
N ARG A 47 -2.61 13.94 -26.46
CA ARG A 47 -1.46 14.69 -25.95
C ARG A 47 -0.28 14.65 -26.93
N PRO A 48 0.03 15.77 -27.62
CA PRO A 48 1.13 15.81 -28.58
C PRO A 48 2.50 15.54 -27.95
N ASN A 49 2.67 15.89 -26.66
CA ASN A 49 3.92 15.66 -25.92
C ASN A 49 4.35 14.19 -25.88
N ASP A 50 3.41 13.24 -25.92
CA ASP A 50 3.76 11.81 -25.88
C ASP A 50 4.43 11.40 -27.21
N ALA A 51 3.97 11.94 -28.35
CA ALA A 51 4.61 11.72 -29.65
C ALA A 51 5.99 12.41 -29.73
N GLU A 52 6.12 13.62 -29.18
CA GLU A 52 7.42 14.31 -29.10
C GLU A 52 8.44 13.53 -28.27
N LEU A 53 7.99 12.94 -27.15
CA LEU A 53 8.84 12.11 -26.30
C LEU A 53 9.31 10.84 -27.01
N ALA A 54 8.42 10.16 -27.75
CA ALA A 54 8.79 8.99 -28.53
C ALA A 54 9.89 9.33 -29.55
N ALA A 55 9.70 10.38 -30.35
CA ALA A 55 10.67 10.82 -31.35
C ALA A 55 12.01 11.22 -30.71
N HIS A 56 11.99 11.85 -29.53
CA HIS A 56 13.21 12.18 -28.79
C HIS A 56 13.96 10.92 -28.32
N LEU A 57 13.27 9.93 -27.78
CA LEU A 57 13.88 8.66 -27.34
C LEU A 57 14.47 7.85 -28.51
N GLU A 58 13.80 7.85 -29.67
CA GLU A 58 14.31 7.25 -30.91
C GLU A 58 15.58 7.97 -31.39
N LYS A 59 15.59 9.31 -31.37
CA LYS A 59 16.78 10.11 -31.72
C LYS A 59 17.97 9.82 -30.82
N LEU A 60 17.74 9.53 -29.54
CA LEU A 60 18.78 9.07 -28.60
C LEU A 60 19.21 7.61 -28.85
N GLY A 61 18.58 6.90 -29.78
CA GLY A 61 18.92 5.54 -30.19
C GLY A 61 18.20 4.44 -29.41
N SER A 62 17.09 4.75 -28.73
CA SER A 62 16.24 3.74 -28.08
C SER A 62 15.35 3.05 -29.13
N ASP A 63 15.12 1.74 -28.96
CA ASP A 63 14.06 1.03 -29.69
C ASP A 63 12.73 1.33 -29.01
N VAL A 64 11.91 2.18 -29.62
CA VAL A 64 10.66 2.69 -29.02
C VAL A 64 9.46 2.00 -29.64
N THR A 65 8.68 1.32 -28.81
CA THR A 65 7.34 0.83 -29.17
C THR A 65 6.32 1.83 -28.64
N VAL A 66 5.50 2.40 -29.51
CA VAL A 66 4.41 3.31 -29.13
C VAL A 66 3.07 2.62 -29.32
N GLU A 67 2.28 2.58 -28.26
CA GLU A 67 0.93 2.00 -28.25
C GLU A 67 -0.05 2.97 -27.59
N ALA A 68 -1.34 2.86 -27.89
CA ALA A 68 -2.35 3.73 -27.29
C ALA A 68 -2.60 3.34 -25.83
N PHE A 69 -2.63 4.33 -24.93
CA PHE A 69 -3.14 4.14 -23.58
C PHE A 69 -4.67 4.17 -23.60
N ALA A 70 -5.27 3.04 -23.99
CA ALA A 70 -6.71 2.86 -23.98
C ALA A 70 -7.30 3.09 -22.58
N ASP A 71 -8.45 3.77 -22.52
CA ASP A 71 -9.19 4.04 -21.30
C ASP A 71 -8.46 4.84 -20.21
N TYR A 72 -7.42 5.61 -20.59
CA TYR A 72 -6.72 6.52 -19.68
C TYR A 72 -7.69 7.43 -18.91
N ASP A 73 -8.66 8.05 -19.59
CA ASP A 73 -9.63 8.95 -18.94
C ASP A 73 -10.50 8.23 -17.91
N LYS A 74 -10.84 6.96 -18.14
CA LYS A 74 -11.61 6.14 -17.18
C LYS A 74 -10.76 5.82 -15.96
N LEU A 75 -9.45 5.61 -16.14
CA LEU A 75 -8.51 5.39 -15.04
C LEU A 75 -8.35 6.66 -14.19
N ILE A 76 -8.16 7.83 -14.80
CA ILE A 76 -7.94 9.09 -14.05
C ILE A 76 -9.22 9.73 -13.50
N SER A 77 -10.38 9.15 -13.83
CA SER A 77 -11.68 9.65 -13.40
C SER A 77 -11.91 9.57 -11.89
N ASN A 78 -13.10 9.97 -11.44
CA ASN A 78 -13.50 9.93 -10.03
C ASN A 78 -13.14 8.56 -9.41
N PRO A 79 -12.41 8.52 -8.28
CA PRO A 79 -11.94 7.28 -7.64
C PRO A 79 -13.04 6.25 -7.37
N VAL A 80 -14.30 6.67 -7.22
CA VAL A 80 -15.45 5.77 -6.99
C VAL A 80 -15.83 4.97 -8.24
N ILE A 81 -15.59 5.51 -9.43
CA ILE A 81 -15.96 4.88 -10.72
C ILE A 81 -14.74 4.58 -11.60
N SER A 82 -13.53 4.83 -11.08
CA SER A 82 -12.29 4.53 -11.79
C SER A 82 -12.22 3.05 -12.14
N ARG A 83 -11.85 2.75 -13.38
CA ARG A 83 -11.69 1.38 -13.87
C ARG A 83 -10.23 1.15 -14.23
N LEU A 84 -9.68 0.05 -13.74
CA LEU A 84 -8.35 -0.39 -14.10
C LEU A 84 -8.38 -0.94 -15.54
N PRO A 85 -7.54 -0.42 -16.45
CA PRO A 85 -7.43 -0.94 -17.81
C PRO A 85 -6.57 -2.21 -17.79
N LEU A 86 -7.20 -3.34 -17.43
CA LEU A 86 -6.51 -4.63 -17.27
C LEU A 86 -5.83 -5.12 -18.55
N GLU A 87 -6.36 -4.77 -19.72
CA GLU A 87 -5.72 -5.08 -21.00
C GLU A 87 -4.37 -4.36 -21.16
N VAL A 88 -4.31 -3.08 -20.78
CA VAL A 88 -3.07 -2.29 -20.80
C VAL A 88 -2.07 -2.86 -19.77
N ALA A 89 -2.56 -3.26 -18.59
CA ALA A 89 -1.73 -3.91 -17.58
C ALA A 89 -1.15 -5.24 -18.09
N GLY A 90 -1.97 -6.10 -18.71
CA GLY A 90 -1.55 -7.35 -19.33
C GLY A 90 -0.51 -7.10 -20.43
N ARG A 91 -0.75 -6.12 -21.30
CA ARG A 91 0.19 -5.73 -22.35
C ARG A 91 1.54 -5.29 -21.80
N LEU A 92 1.55 -4.52 -20.72
CA LEU A 92 2.76 -4.09 -20.03
C LEU A 92 3.52 -5.29 -19.45
N VAL A 93 2.81 -6.23 -18.80
CA VAL A 93 3.39 -7.48 -18.30
C VAL A 93 4.01 -8.28 -19.45
N ASP A 94 3.30 -8.46 -20.56
CA ASP A 94 3.79 -9.20 -21.72
C ASP A 94 5.01 -8.54 -22.37
N TRP A 95 5.03 -7.21 -22.48
CA TRP A 95 6.18 -6.49 -23.02
C TRP A 95 7.42 -6.63 -22.13
N VAL A 96 7.25 -6.49 -20.81
CA VAL A 96 8.34 -6.70 -19.84
C VAL A 96 8.81 -8.16 -19.88
N ALA A 97 7.91 -9.13 -19.83
CA ALA A 97 8.24 -10.55 -19.89
C ALA A 97 8.95 -10.93 -21.19
N GLY A 98 8.51 -10.40 -22.33
CA GLY A 98 9.18 -10.58 -23.62
C GLY A 98 10.56 -9.92 -23.68
N GLY A 99 10.79 -8.84 -22.92
CA GLY A 99 12.12 -8.24 -22.71
C GLY A 99 13.02 -9.03 -21.77
N LEU A 100 12.42 -9.83 -20.89
CA LEU A 100 13.10 -10.71 -19.94
C LEU A 100 13.31 -12.13 -20.49
N ALA A 101 12.98 -12.41 -21.75
CA ALA A 101 13.22 -13.72 -22.36
C ALA A 101 14.71 -14.11 -22.22
N GLY A 102 14.99 -15.20 -21.50
CA GLY A 102 16.35 -15.64 -21.18
C GLY A 102 16.99 -15.01 -19.94
N SER A 103 16.29 -14.09 -19.26
CA SER A 103 16.70 -13.58 -17.95
C SER A 103 16.26 -14.55 -16.85
N THR A 104 17.15 -14.82 -15.91
CA THR A 104 16.80 -15.54 -14.68
C THR A 104 16.33 -14.53 -13.66
N PRO A 105 15.12 -14.65 -13.09
CA PRO A 105 14.71 -13.81 -11.98
C PRO A 105 15.78 -13.88 -10.88
N ALA A 106 16.23 -12.73 -10.40
CA ALA A 106 17.07 -12.71 -9.22
C ALA A 106 16.29 -13.38 -8.08
N GLN A 107 16.77 -14.52 -7.60
CA GLN A 107 16.25 -15.13 -6.38
C GLN A 107 16.77 -14.31 -5.20
N ASN A 108 16.18 -13.15 -4.97
CA ASN A 108 16.23 -12.54 -3.66
C ASN A 108 15.33 -13.39 -2.76
N THR A 109 15.91 -14.40 -2.11
CA THR A 109 15.32 -14.91 -0.87
C THR A 109 15.36 -13.74 0.11
N PRO A 110 14.20 -13.25 0.58
CA PRO A 110 14.21 -12.25 1.63
C PRO A 110 15.02 -12.80 2.80
N ASP A 111 15.82 -11.94 3.43
CA ASP A 111 16.49 -12.33 4.66
C ASP A 111 15.43 -12.38 5.77
N GLU A 112 14.84 -13.56 5.93
CA GLU A 112 13.80 -13.81 6.91
C GLU A 112 14.35 -13.80 8.36
N SER A 113 15.69 -13.74 8.53
CA SER A 113 16.32 -13.73 9.85
C SER A 113 16.00 -12.49 10.69
N ALA A 114 15.50 -11.43 10.04
CA ALA A 114 15.10 -10.16 10.66
C ALA A 114 13.62 -9.81 10.44
N LEU A 115 12.75 -10.79 10.18
CA LEU A 115 11.31 -10.53 10.17
C LEU A 115 10.84 -10.10 11.56
N GLY A 116 10.20 -8.94 11.63
CA GLY A 116 9.44 -8.54 12.81
C GLY A 116 10.29 -8.01 13.96
N GLY A 117 10.96 -6.88 13.73
CA GLY A 117 11.47 -6.06 14.82
C GLY A 117 10.34 -5.34 15.54
N THR A 118 10.33 -5.39 16.87
CA THR A 118 9.55 -4.46 17.67
C THR A 118 10.26 -3.11 17.68
N LEU A 119 9.63 -2.07 17.10
CA LEU A 119 10.15 -0.72 17.18
C LEU A 119 9.80 -0.12 18.54
N ARG A 120 10.82 0.05 19.38
CA ARG A 120 10.69 0.77 20.65
C ARG A 120 11.00 2.23 20.42
N GLY A 121 9.96 3.06 20.40
CA GLY A 121 10.12 4.50 20.46
C GLY A 121 10.60 4.87 21.86
N GLY A 122 11.78 5.50 21.96
CA GLY A 122 12.30 6.00 23.26
C GLY A 122 11.38 7.01 23.95
N ASP A 123 10.33 7.44 23.27
CA ASP A 123 9.29 8.39 23.60
C ASP A 123 7.99 7.74 24.12
N GLY A 124 7.99 6.46 24.49
CA GLY A 124 6.90 5.86 25.29
C GLY A 124 5.95 4.93 24.54
N PHE A 125 6.29 4.52 23.31
CA PHE A 125 5.50 3.56 22.54
C PHE A 125 6.34 2.35 22.09
N ILE A 126 5.63 1.26 21.80
CA ILE A 126 6.16 0.01 21.26
C ILE A 126 5.30 -0.36 20.05
N GLU A 127 5.90 -0.42 18.86
CA GLU A 127 5.23 -0.86 17.64
C GLU A 127 5.68 -2.26 17.26
N THR A 128 4.73 -3.18 17.16
CA THR A 128 4.96 -4.57 16.81
C THR A 128 4.19 -4.90 15.54
N PRO A 129 4.85 -5.31 14.44
CA PRO A 129 4.15 -5.84 13.28
C PRO A 129 3.45 -7.14 13.66
N VAL A 130 2.22 -7.31 13.20
CA VAL A 130 1.38 -8.46 13.53
C VAL A 130 0.74 -9.01 12.26
N SER A 131 0.61 -10.32 12.19
CA SER A 131 -0.24 -11.01 11.23
C SER A 131 -1.34 -11.73 12.00
N PHE A 132 -2.58 -11.63 11.53
CA PHE A 132 -3.75 -12.20 12.20
C PHE A 132 -4.86 -12.53 11.19
N GLY A 133 -6.01 -12.97 11.70
CA GLY A 133 -7.12 -13.41 10.88
C GLY A 133 -6.95 -14.84 10.36
N SER A 134 -7.90 -15.28 9.54
CA SER A 134 -7.87 -16.61 8.93
C SER A 134 -6.57 -16.80 8.15
N GLU A 135 -5.82 -17.86 8.46
CA GLU A 135 -4.54 -18.18 7.82
C GLU A 135 -3.45 -17.09 8.00
N ASN A 136 -3.56 -16.23 9.02
CA ASN A 136 -2.64 -15.10 9.27
C ASN A 136 -2.53 -14.12 8.08
N ARG A 137 -3.62 -13.97 7.32
CA ARG A 137 -3.63 -13.17 6.10
C ARG A 137 -3.55 -11.66 6.36
N LEU A 138 -4.15 -11.15 7.43
CA LEU A 138 -4.25 -9.71 7.67
C LEU A 138 -2.94 -9.16 8.25
N SER A 139 -2.39 -8.16 7.58
CA SER A 139 -1.15 -7.49 7.98
C SER A 139 -1.44 -6.21 8.77
N GLY A 140 -0.89 -6.10 9.98
CA GLY A 140 -1.13 -4.98 10.87
C GLY A 140 0.08 -4.56 11.69
N VAL A 141 -0.11 -3.51 12.48
CA VAL A 141 0.84 -3.05 13.50
C VAL A 141 0.07 -2.73 14.77
N LEU A 142 0.44 -3.41 15.85
CA LEU A 142 0.01 -3.06 17.19
C LEU A 142 0.95 -1.99 17.75
N CYS A 143 0.39 -0.86 18.17
CA CYS A 143 1.12 0.18 18.88
C CYS A 143 0.64 0.22 20.33
N ALA A 144 1.50 -0.20 21.25
CA ALA A 144 1.21 -0.26 22.68
C ALA A 144 2.04 0.76 23.47
N PRO A 145 1.55 1.26 24.61
CA PRO A 145 2.36 2.02 25.55
C PRO A 145 3.55 1.18 26.04
N SER A 146 4.70 1.81 26.26
CA SER A 146 5.82 1.13 26.95
C SER A 146 5.58 0.96 28.45
N GLY A 147 4.68 1.79 29.02
CA GLY A 147 4.31 1.79 30.43
C GLY A 147 2.92 1.19 30.69
N LYS A 148 2.22 1.73 31.70
CA LYS A 148 0.90 1.22 32.09
C LYS A 148 -0.15 1.51 31.01
N GLN A 149 -0.86 0.46 30.61
CA GLN A 149 -1.99 0.56 29.69
C GLN A 149 -3.30 0.87 30.41
N GLN A 150 -4.12 1.75 29.85
CA GLN A 150 -5.38 2.21 30.44
C GLN A 150 -6.58 1.29 30.13
N GLY A 151 -6.33 0.05 29.73
CA GLY A 151 -7.35 -0.97 29.46
C GLY A 151 -8.26 -0.69 28.26
N ARG A 152 -7.97 0.33 27.46
CA ARG A 152 -8.68 0.70 26.23
C ARG A 152 -7.75 0.51 25.04
N THR A 153 -8.32 0.02 23.93
CA THR A 153 -7.61 -0.14 22.66
C THR A 153 -8.39 0.51 21.53
N VAL A 154 -7.71 1.25 20.66
CA VAL A 154 -8.29 1.92 19.49
C VAL A 154 -7.95 1.14 18.23
N MET A 155 -8.94 0.84 17.40
CA MET A 155 -8.71 0.26 16.08
C MET A 155 -8.86 1.34 15.01
N PHE A 156 -7.87 1.45 14.14
CA PHE A 156 -7.91 2.34 12.98
C PHE A 156 -8.44 1.58 11.77
N LEU A 157 -9.45 2.15 11.11
CA LEU A 157 -10.05 1.63 9.89
C LEU A 157 -9.81 2.60 8.74
N SER A 158 -9.45 2.09 7.56
CA SER A 158 -9.45 2.85 6.31
C SER A 158 -10.78 2.68 5.59
N SER A 159 -11.17 3.68 4.79
CA SER A 159 -12.40 3.66 3.97
C SER A 159 -12.11 3.61 2.47
N SER A 160 -10.88 3.26 2.13
CA SER A 160 -10.26 3.39 0.80
C SER A 160 -9.15 2.35 0.66
N TYR A 161 -8.51 2.28 -0.51
CA TYR A 161 -7.30 1.48 -0.73
C TYR A 161 -6.03 2.07 -0.07
N ASP A 162 -6.20 2.75 1.06
CA ASP A 162 -5.09 3.30 1.84
C ASP A 162 -4.40 2.19 2.62
N ARG A 163 -3.06 2.24 2.61
CA ARG A 163 -2.24 1.42 3.49
C ARG A 163 -2.47 1.81 4.95
N ARG A 164 -2.20 0.88 5.88
CA ARG A 164 -2.33 1.01 7.34
C ARG A 164 -1.56 2.18 7.94
N VAL A 165 -0.61 2.75 7.20
CA VAL A 165 0.11 3.97 7.58
C VAL A 165 -0.78 5.23 7.50
N GLY A 166 -1.92 5.15 6.85
CA GLY A 166 -2.88 6.23 6.72
C GLY A 166 -2.58 7.18 5.58
N TRP A 167 -3.61 7.93 5.17
CA TRP A 167 -3.51 8.93 4.13
C TRP A 167 -2.55 10.05 4.52
N GLY A 168 -1.75 10.52 3.55
CA GLY A 168 -1.10 11.82 3.62
C GLY A 168 -0.03 12.01 4.68
N GLY A 169 1.01 11.19 4.64
CA GLY A 169 2.20 11.39 5.46
C GLY A 169 2.16 10.68 6.81
N ARG A 170 1.59 9.47 6.84
CA ARG A 170 1.60 8.56 8.00
C ARG A 170 0.67 8.94 9.16
N THR A 171 -0.45 9.60 8.85
CA THR A 171 -1.39 10.15 9.85
C THR A 171 -1.84 9.14 10.92
N THR A 172 -2.19 7.91 10.53
CA THR A 172 -2.61 6.88 11.51
C THR A 172 -1.44 6.38 12.37
N VAL A 173 -0.21 6.39 11.83
CA VAL A 173 1.00 6.06 12.60
C VAL A 173 1.22 7.11 13.69
N ASP A 174 1.16 8.39 13.34
CA ASP A 174 1.40 9.48 14.28
C ASP A 174 0.33 9.52 15.37
N MET A 175 -0.95 9.29 15.01
CA MET A 175 -2.04 9.16 15.96
C MET A 175 -1.85 7.94 16.89
N ALA A 176 -1.51 6.77 16.34
CA ALA A 176 -1.26 5.56 17.12
C ALA A 176 -0.15 5.76 18.16
N ARG A 177 0.95 6.39 17.75
CA ARG A 177 2.06 6.73 18.66
C ARG A 177 1.63 7.72 19.73
N LYS A 178 0.87 8.75 19.37
CA LYS A 178 0.32 9.71 20.36
C LYS A 178 -0.57 9.02 21.40
N LEU A 179 -1.48 8.16 20.96
CA LEU A 179 -2.34 7.36 21.85
C LEU A 179 -1.53 6.47 22.78
N ALA A 180 -0.50 5.79 22.26
CA ALA A 180 0.37 4.94 23.06
C ALA A 180 1.10 5.73 24.16
N ARG A 181 1.57 6.96 23.86
CA ARG A 181 2.16 7.85 24.87
C ARG A 181 1.17 8.28 25.96
N GLU A 182 -0.12 8.33 25.63
CA GLU A 182 -1.21 8.61 26.57
C GLU A 182 -1.71 7.34 27.30
N GLY A 183 -1.09 6.17 27.07
CA GLY A 183 -1.43 4.92 27.72
C GLY A 183 -2.52 4.10 27.02
N VAL A 184 -2.88 4.44 25.78
CA VAL A 184 -3.91 3.79 24.99
C VAL A 184 -3.26 2.96 23.87
N ALA A 185 -3.51 1.65 23.87
CA ALA A 185 -3.03 0.80 22.78
C ALA A 185 -3.84 1.04 21.50
N SER A 186 -3.26 0.75 20.35
CA SER A 186 -4.00 0.81 19.09
C SER A 186 -3.55 -0.22 18.07
N LEU A 187 -4.48 -0.68 17.24
CA LEU A 187 -4.24 -1.56 16.10
C LEU A 187 -4.58 -0.83 14.82
N ARG A 188 -3.64 -0.86 13.87
CA ARG A 188 -3.86 -0.44 12.48
C ARG A 188 -3.53 -1.60 11.57
N PHE A 189 -4.34 -1.85 10.57
CA PHE A 189 -4.15 -2.97 9.66
C PHE A 189 -4.63 -2.63 8.25
N ASP A 190 -4.16 -3.42 7.30
CA ASP A 190 -4.59 -3.38 5.92
C ASP A 190 -5.79 -4.34 5.74
N ILE A 191 -6.92 -3.86 5.23
CA ILE A 191 -8.04 -4.74 4.83
C ILE A 191 -7.63 -5.66 3.68
N ALA A 192 -8.33 -6.77 3.49
CA ALA A 192 -8.04 -7.70 2.40
C ALA A 192 -8.01 -6.99 1.05
N ASN A 193 -7.05 -7.35 0.20
CA ASN A 193 -6.85 -6.72 -1.11
C ASN A 193 -6.55 -5.21 -1.08
N ALA A 194 -6.10 -4.68 0.07
CA ALA A 194 -5.51 -3.35 0.20
C ALA A 194 -4.15 -3.46 0.90
N GLY A 195 -3.21 -2.58 0.54
CA GLY A 195 -1.90 -2.54 1.17
C GLY A 195 -1.14 -3.87 1.10
N ASP A 196 -0.72 -4.39 2.26
CA ASP A 196 0.06 -5.63 2.36
C ASP A 196 -0.78 -6.87 2.71
N SER A 197 -2.11 -6.73 2.84
CA SER A 197 -3.01 -7.87 3.08
C SER A 197 -3.46 -8.48 1.74
N PRO A 198 -3.34 -9.80 1.54
CA PRO A 198 -3.69 -10.44 0.28
C PRO A 198 -5.22 -10.42 0.05
N PRO A 199 -5.66 -10.65 -1.19
CA PRO A 199 -7.08 -10.79 -1.50
C PRO A 199 -7.72 -11.97 -0.76
N ASN A 200 -8.98 -11.81 -0.36
CA ASN A 200 -9.77 -12.90 0.20
C ASN A 200 -10.32 -13.78 -0.95
N PRO A 201 -10.09 -15.11 -0.95
CA PRO A 201 -10.61 -16.00 -1.99
C PRO A 201 -12.13 -15.85 -2.18
N GLY A 202 -12.57 -15.73 -3.43
CA GLY A 202 -13.99 -15.61 -3.78
C GLY A 202 -14.57 -14.21 -3.66
N MET A 203 -13.79 -13.21 -3.22
CA MET A 203 -14.19 -11.80 -3.28
C MET A 203 -13.89 -11.18 -4.65
N PRO A 204 -14.66 -10.16 -5.08
CA PRO A 204 -14.36 -9.41 -6.29
C PRO A 204 -12.99 -8.71 -6.21
N GLU A 205 -12.40 -8.44 -7.38
CA GLU A 205 -11.14 -7.68 -7.49
C GLU A 205 -11.24 -6.27 -6.90
N GLN A 206 -12.44 -5.68 -6.92
CA GLN A 206 -12.74 -4.43 -6.25
C GLN A 206 -13.49 -4.71 -4.96
N VAL A 207 -12.84 -4.50 -3.81
CA VAL A 207 -13.37 -4.85 -2.48
C VAL A 207 -14.00 -3.67 -1.74
N LEU A 208 -13.73 -2.43 -2.17
CA LEU A 208 -14.37 -1.25 -1.57
C LEU A 208 -15.89 -1.29 -1.81
N TYR A 209 -16.65 -0.87 -0.79
CA TYR A 209 -18.11 -0.88 -0.81
C TYR A 209 -18.74 -2.27 -0.99
N THR A 210 -18.02 -3.31 -0.55
CA THR A 210 -18.53 -4.68 -0.37
C THR A 210 -18.61 -5.03 1.12
N HIS A 211 -19.14 -6.22 1.45
CA HIS A 211 -19.15 -6.72 2.83
C HIS A 211 -17.82 -7.38 3.26
N GLY A 212 -16.83 -7.51 2.38
CA GLY A 212 -15.53 -8.12 2.70
C GLY A 212 -14.84 -7.44 3.89
N PRO A 213 -14.69 -6.11 3.88
CA PRO A 213 -14.07 -5.38 4.99
C PRO A 213 -14.77 -5.57 6.34
N GLU A 214 -16.07 -5.86 6.37
CA GLU A 214 -16.79 -6.13 7.62
C GLU A 214 -16.29 -7.41 8.31
N ALA A 215 -15.98 -8.44 7.51
CA ALA A 215 -15.38 -9.68 8.02
C ALA A 215 -13.94 -9.46 8.52
N ASP A 216 -13.15 -8.65 7.81
CA ASP A 216 -11.79 -8.29 8.24
C ASP A 216 -11.80 -7.54 9.60
N VAL A 217 -12.80 -6.66 9.78
CA VAL A 217 -13.00 -5.92 11.05
C VAL A 217 -13.37 -6.88 12.18
N ALA A 218 -14.23 -7.87 11.93
CA ALA A 218 -14.57 -8.88 12.93
C ALA A 218 -13.32 -9.69 13.35
N GLU A 219 -12.50 -10.14 12.39
CA GLU A 219 -11.26 -10.85 12.69
C GLU A 219 -10.24 -9.99 13.47
N ALA A 220 -10.20 -8.69 13.19
CA ALA A 220 -9.36 -7.75 13.95
C ALA A 220 -9.85 -7.56 15.39
N LEU A 221 -11.16 -7.55 15.63
CA LEU A 221 -11.74 -7.50 16.97
C LEU A 221 -11.42 -8.77 17.75
N ASP A 222 -11.61 -9.94 17.14
CA ASP A 222 -11.27 -11.24 17.76
C ASP A 222 -9.79 -11.29 18.16
N TYR A 223 -8.90 -10.77 17.30
CA TYR A 223 -7.48 -10.67 17.59
C TYR A 223 -7.18 -9.77 18.80
N LEU A 224 -7.84 -8.62 18.90
CA LEU A 224 -7.70 -7.70 20.03
C LEU A 224 -8.21 -8.30 21.36
N GLU A 225 -9.28 -9.10 21.31
CA GLU A 225 -9.80 -9.80 22.49
C GLU A 225 -8.82 -10.85 23.02
N VAL A 226 -8.19 -11.63 22.12
CA VAL A 226 -7.17 -12.62 22.48
C VAL A 226 -5.97 -11.98 23.18
N LEU A 227 -5.55 -10.79 22.74
CA LEU A 227 -4.42 -10.07 23.33
C LEU A 227 -4.70 -9.50 24.73
N ARG A 228 -5.96 -9.46 25.18
CA ARG A 228 -6.37 -8.95 26.50
C ARG A 228 -5.83 -7.57 26.83
N LEU A 229 -5.82 -6.70 25.82
CA LEU A 229 -5.44 -5.29 25.96
C LEU A 229 -6.48 -4.45 26.74
N GLY A 230 -7.52 -5.10 27.25
CA GLY A 230 -8.34 -4.71 28.39
C GLY A 230 -8.64 -5.97 29.22
N GLY A 231 -8.59 -5.86 30.54
CA GLY A 231 -8.57 -7.03 31.44
C GLY A 231 -9.74 -8.00 31.29
N ALA A 232 -9.40 -9.27 31.09
CA ALA A 232 -10.17 -10.42 31.55
C ALA A 232 -9.19 -11.57 31.88
N SER A 233 -9.02 -11.85 33.16
CA SER A 233 -8.29 -13.03 33.64
C SER A 233 -9.07 -14.30 33.28
N GLY A 234 -8.67 -14.98 32.21
CA GLY A 234 -9.10 -16.34 31.90
C GLY A 234 -7.89 -17.22 31.62
N CYS A 235 -7.48 -18.07 32.54
CA CYS A 235 -6.41 -19.03 32.26
C CYS A 235 -6.93 -20.04 31.22
N CYS A 236 -6.61 -19.87 29.94
CA CYS A 236 -6.89 -20.88 28.92
C CYS A 236 -5.59 -21.65 28.64
N ARG A 237 -5.49 -22.83 29.27
CA ARG A 237 -4.52 -23.87 28.90
C ARG A 237 -4.69 -24.26 27.42
N PRO A 238 -3.63 -24.71 26.74
CA PRO A 238 -3.72 -25.11 25.34
C PRO A 238 -4.58 -26.38 25.21
N MET A 239 -5.58 -26.31 24.34
CA MET A 239 -6.41 -27.44 23.96
C MET A 239 -5.61 -28.28 22.95
N GLN A 240 -4.89 -29.29 23.43
CA GLN A 240 -4.35 -30.36 22.58
C GLN A 240 -5.51 -31.07 21.89
N ARG A 241 -5.66 -30.88 20.57
CA ARG A 241 -6.51 -31.73 19.75
C ARG A 241 -5.92 -33.14 19.75
N ARG A 242 -6.55 -34.06 20.48
CA ARG A 242 -6.37 -35.50 20.26
C ARG A 242 -6.98 -35.84 18.91
N VAL A 243 -6.17 -36.37 18.00
CA VAL A 243 -6.63 -37.07 16.81
C VAL A 243 -7.08 -38.47 17.25
N PRO A 244 -8.34 -38.89 17.02
CA PRO A 244 -8.71 -40.30 17.11
C PRO A 244 -8.13 -41.03 15.90
N GLY A 245 -7.37 -42.09 16.16
CA GLY A 245 -6.77 -42.94 15.14
C GLY A 245 -7.80 -43.71 14.31
N ILE A 246 -7.33 -44.08 13.12
CA ILE A 246 -7.73 -45.30 12.41
C ILE A 246 -6.62 -46.32 12.69
#